data_AF-A0A9W8HUN4-F1
#
_entry.id   AF-A0A9W8HUN4-F1
#
_cell.length_a   1.000
_cell.length_b   1.000
_cell.length_c   1.000
_cell.angle_alpha   90.00
_cell.angle_beta   90.00
_cell.angle_gamma   90.00
#
_symmetry.space_group_name_H-M   'P 1'
#
loop_
_entity.id
_entity.type
_entity.pdbx_description
1 polymer ?
#
loop_
_entity_poly.entity_id
_entity_poly.type
_entity_poly.pdbx_seq_one_letter_code
_entity_poly.pdbx_strand_id
1 'polypeptide(L)'
;MKVAFSFGSALALFAGMASMANAHTYLSKLTLDGVQESEGKCIRPYPPNRNFPVKDPSSTDLTCGTGGVSNTASETCPVEAGSTITVEWHHDNDSPSDDIIDGSHLGPCLVYMAPLESNGSGDVWFKIFEDGYDASSGTWCVDKIRSSGGKLDVTLPSDIKAGDYLLRTEIIALHESDTDYSVNPARGAQYYPNCAQLS
;
A
#
# COMPACT_ATOMS: atom_id res chain seq x y z
N MET A 1 -4.24 70.19 19.05
CA MET A 1 -3.35 69.08 18.63
C MET A 1 -3.64 67.88 19.52
N LYS A 2 -3.71 66.67 18.93
CA LYS A 2 -3.93 65.32 19.52
C LYS A 2 -5.40 64.84 19.54
N VAL A 3 -5.85 64.20 18.46
CA VAL A 3 -5.81 62.77 18.05
C VAL A 3 -7.05 62.03 18.55
N ALA A 4 -7.98 61.78 17.63
CA ALA A 4 -9.07 60.83 17.79
C ALA A 4 -8.55 59.41 17.49
N PHE A 5 -8.78 58.46 18.40
CA PHE A 5 -8.53 57.05 18.14
C PHE A 5 -9.85 56.38 17.74
N SER A 6 -9.95 56.03 16.46
CA SER A 6 -10.97 55.10 15.95
C SER A 6 -10.49 53.68 16.25
N PHE A 7 -11.27 52.93 17.03
CA PHE A 7 -11.07 51.49 17.21
C PHE A 7 -11.80 50.76 16.09
N GLY A 8 -11.10 50.51 14.98
CA GLY A 8 -11.46 49.47 14.02
C GLY A 8 -10.64 48.23 14.32
N SER A 9 -11.17 47.28 15.08
CA SER A 9 -10.54 45.96 15.22
C SER A 9 -11.00 45.06 14.07
N ALA A 10 -10.08 44.78 13.16
CA ALA A 10 -10.24 43.87 12.05
C ALA A 10 -10.52 42.44 12.52
N LEU A 11 -11.56 41.83 11.95
CA LEU A 11 -11.87 40.41 12.09
C LEU A 11 -10.90 39.64 11.17
N ALA A 12 -9.84 39.05 11.72
CA ALA A 12 -8.95 38.19 10.95
C ALA A 12 -9.62 36.82 10.75
N LEU A 13 -10.14 36.56 9.54
CA LEU A 13 -10.50 35.21 9.12
C LEU A 13 -9.20 34.41 8.90
N PHE A 14 -8.86 33.53 9.84
CA PHE A 14 -7.96 32.40 9.57
C PHE A 14 -8.76 31.37 8.76
N ALA A 15 -8.64 31.43 7.43
CA ALA A 15 -9.02 30.30 6.60
C ALA A 15 -7.96 29.20 6.80
N GLY A 16 -8.28 28.20 7.63
CA GLY A 16 -7.47 27.00 7.73
C GLY A 16 -7.50 26.27 6.39
N MET A 17 -6.38 26.29 5.66
CA MET A 17 -6.18 25.36 4.56
C MET A 17 -6.06 23.97 5.18
N ALA A 18 -7.11 23.17 5.08
CA ALA A 18 -7.00 21.74 5.25
C ALA A 18 -6.13 21.23 4.10
N SER A 19 -4.84 21.04 4.35
CA SER A 19 -3.99 20.24 3.50
C SER A 19 -4.59 18.84 3.46
N MET A 20 -5.19 18.46 2.34
CA MET A 20 -5.46 17.06 2.04
C MET A 20 -4.09 16.39 1.99
N ALA A 21 -3.73 15.64 3.03
CA ALA A 21 -2.45 14.95 3.12
C ALA A 21 -2.51 13.75 2.18
N ASN A 22 -1.93 13.89 0.99
CA ASN A 22 -1.98 12.92 -0.10
C ASN A 22 -0.95 11.78 0.05
N ALA A 23 -0.71 11.35 1.29
CA ALA A 23 0.50 10.64 1.68
C ALA A 23 0.46 9.12 1.44
N HIS A 24 -0.72 8.54 1.45
CA HIS A 24 -0.88 7.13 1.79
C HIS A 24 -1.33 6.28 0.61
N THR A 25 -1.33 4.96 0.75
CA THR A 25 -1.74 4.07 -0.36
C THR A 25 -2.34 2.77 0.14
N TYR A 26 -3.08 2.09 -0.72
CA TYR A 26 -3.62 0.75 -0.48
C TYR A 26 -3.74 -0.03 -1.79
N LEU A 27 -3.73 -1.37 -1.69
CA LEU A 27 -4.06 -2.22 -2.82
C LEU A 27 -5.53 -2.06 -3.20
N SER A 28 -5.77 -1.49 -4.36
CA SER A 28 -7.11 -1.18 -4.85
C SER A 28 -7.61 -2.24 -5.83
N LYS A 29 -6.75 -2.64 -6.77
CA LYS A 29 -7.08 -3.57 -7.84
C LYS A 29 -5.98 -4.59 -8.06
N LEU A 30 -6.41 -5.76 -8.53
CA LEU A 30 -5.52 -6.83 -8.95
C LEU A 30 -6.02 -7.34 -10.29
N THR A 31 -5.18 -7.31 -11.32
CA THR A 31 -5.55 -7.86 -12.64
C THR A 31 -4.92 -9.24 -12.81
N LEU A 32 -5.77 -10.25 -13.00
CA LEU A 32 -5.42 -11.65 -13.18
C LEU A 32 -5.90 -12.10 -14.56
N ASP A 33 -4.98 -12.49 -15.44
CA ASP A 33 -5.29 -12.91 -16.82
C ASP A 33 -6.24 -11.94 -17.58
N GLY A 34 -6.06 -10.63 -17.35
CA GLY A 34 -6.86 -9.56 -17.95
C GLY A 34 -8.19 -9.26 -17.25
N VAL A 35 -8.54 -10.00 -16.20
CA VAL A 35 -9.71 -9.74 -15.35
C VAL A 35 -9.29 -8.87 -14.17
N GLN A 36 -9.89 -7.69 -14.05
CA GLN A 36 -9.64 -6.78 -12.93
C GLN A 36 -10.55 -7.14 -11.74
N GLU A 37 -9.91 -7.43 -10.62
CA GLU A 37 -10.53 -7.80 -9.36
C GLU A 37 -10.39 -6.65 -8.35
N SER A 38 -11.39 -6.51 -7.48
CA SER A 38 -11.47 -5.48 -6.44
C SER A 38 -11.56 -6.09 -5.04
N GLU A 39 -11.58 -5.21 -4.03
CA GLU A 39 -11.88 -5.56 -2.64
C GLU A 39 -13.08 -6.49 -2.51
N GLY A 40 -12.99 -7.45 -1.60
CA GLY A 40 -14.09 -8.29 -1.14
C GLY A 40 -14.21 -9.62 -1.86
N LYS A 41 -13.87 -9.66 -3.16
CA LYS A 41 -13.91 -10.91 -3.94
C LYS A 41 -12.69 -11.78 -3.68
N CYS A 42 -11.52 -11.38 -4.19
CA CYS A 42 -10.25 -12.04 -3.85
C CYS A 42 -9.25 -11.12 -3.16
N ILE A 43 -9.32 -9.79 -3.33
CA ILE A 43 -8.58 -8.87 -2.44
C ILE A 43 -9.28 -8.88 -1.08
N ARG A 44 -8.52 -9.10 0.00
CA ARG A 44 -9.09 -9.12 1.36
C ARG A 44 -9.69 -7.76 1.73
N PRO A 45 -10.88 -7.73 2.35
CA PRO A 45 -11.51 -6.48 2.77
C PRO A 45 -10.62 -5.66 3.71
N TYR A 46 -10.65 -4.35 3.54
CA TYR A 46 -9.89 -3.41 4.37
C TYR A 46 -10.84 -2.50 5.19
N PRO A 47 -10.39 -2.00 6.35
CA PRO A 47 -11.19 -1.08 7.16
C PRO A 47 -11.25 0.32 6.53
N PRO A 48 -12.08 1.26 7.05
CA PRO A 48 -12.16 2.62 6.51
C PRO A 48 -10.80 3.36 6.45
N ASN A 49 -9.89 3.05 7.37
CA ASN A 49 -8.51 3.57 7.41
C ASN A 49 -7.52 2.72 6.58
N ARG A 50 -8.00 2.12 5.48
CA ARG A 50 -7.25 1.18 4.61
C ARG A 50 -5.88 1.63 4.14
N ASN A 51 -5.67 2.93 4.00
CA ASN A 51 -4.41 3.50 3.53
C ASN A 51 -3.48 3.87 4.70
N PHE A 52 -3.85 3.68 5.96
CA PHE A 52 -2.96 3.97 7.08
C PHE A 52 -1.83 2.95 7.14
N PRO A 53 -0.59 3.36 7.45
CA PRO A 53 0.54 2.45 7.43
C PRO A 53 0.54 1.58 8.69
N VAL A 54 0.94 0.33 8.52
CA VAL A 54 1.47 -0.45 9.64
C VAL A 54 2.88 0.09 9.93
N LYS A 55 3.26 0.26 11.20
CA LYS A 55 4.61 0.74 11.58
C LYS A 55 5.33 -0.19 12.55
N ASP A 56 4.58 -0.97 13.31
CA ASP A 56 5.13 -2.00 14.19
C ASP A 56 5.38 -3.28 13.39
N PRO A 57 6.65 -3.66 13.13
CA PRO A 57 6.96 -4.86 12.38
C PRO A 57 6.63 -6.16 13.15
N SER A 58 6.35 -6.07 14.46
CA SER A 58 5.92 -7.21 15.28
C SER A 58 4.39 -7.39 15.32
N SER A 59 3.62 -6.45 14.76
CA SER A 59 2.17 -6.53 14.72
C SER A 59 1.69 -7.59 13.73
N THR A 60 0.63 -8.32 14.09
CA THR A 60 -0.09 -9.22 13.18
C THR A 60 -0.68 -8.50 11.97
N ASP A 61 -0.88 -7.18 12.05
CA ASP A 61 -1.33 -6.37 10.92
C ASP A 61 -0.31 -6.33 9.77
N LEU A 62 0.98 -6.60 10.03
CA LEU A 62 2.00 -6.64 8.96
C LEU A 62 1.73 -7.77 7.95
N THR A 63 1.01 -8.83 8.35
CA THR A 63 0.70 -9.97 7.48
C THR A 63 -0.13 -9.56 6.28
N CYS A 64 -1.26 -8.88 6.48
CA CYS A 64 -2.23 -8.56 5.41
C CYS A 64 -2.88 -7.17 5.53
N GLY A 65 -2.30 -6.27 6.31
CA GLY A 65 -2.90 -4.98 6.66
C GLY A 65 -3.82 -5.07 7.87
N THR A 66 -4.22 -3.92 8.41
CA THR A 66 -5.09 -3.83 9.59
C THR A 66 -6.37 -4.63 9.40
N GLY A 67 -6.57 -5.64 10.26
CA GLY A 67 -7.72 -6.55 10.19
C GLY A 67 -7.71 -7.54 9.02
N GLY A 68 -6.74 -7.48 8.11
CA GLY A 68 -6.66 -8.34 6.93
C GLY A 68 -6.45 -9.82 7.23
N VAL A 69 -5.94 -10.17 8.42
CA VAL A 69 -5.86 -11.59 8.87
C VAL A 69 -7.24 -12.14 9.24
N SER A 70 -8.11 -11.30 9.79
CA SER A 70 -9.46 -11.68 10.25
C SER A 70 -10.52 -11.56 9.16
N ASN A 71 -10.31 -10.68 8.18
CA ASN A 71 -11.22 -10.44 7.07
C ASN A 71 -10.73 -11.17 5.82
N THR A 72 -11.22 -12.40 5.61
CA THR A 72 -10.94 -13.17 4.39
C THR A 72 -11.78 -12.65 3.23
N ALA A 73 -11.24 -12.73 2.01
CA ALA A 73 -12.04 -12.47 0.82
C ALA A 73 -13.05 -13.61 0.60
N SER A 74 -14.15 -13.35 -0.11
CA SER A 74 -15.23 -14.34 -0.29
C SER A 74 -14.85 -15.52 -1.17
N GLU A 75 -13.85 -15.34 -2.04
CA GLU A 75 -13.45 -16.30 -3.07
C GLU A 75 -11.92 -16.36 -3.22
N THR A 76 -11.42 -17.38 -3.93
CA THR A 76 -10.11 -17.37 -4.56
C THR A 76 -10.30 -17.04 -6.04
N CYS A 77 -9.45 -16.18 -6.60
CA CYS A 77 -9.49 -15.86 -8.02
C CYS A 77 -8.48 -16.73 -8.78
N PRO A 78 -8.89 -17.41 -9.87
CA PRO A 78 -8.02 -18.32 -10.60
C PRO A 78 -6.92 -17.55 -11.33
N VAL A 79 -5.70 -18.10 -11.33
CA VAL A 79 -4.57 -17.56 -12.10
C VAL A 79 -3.53 -18.65 -12.39
N GLU A 80 -3.03 -18.68 -13.62
CA GLU A 80 -2.07 -19.71 -14.02
C GLU A 80 -0.65 -19.42 -13.50
N ALA A 81 0.08 -20.46 -13.11
CA ALA A 81 1.51 -20.35 -12.81
C ALA A 81 2.28 -19.81 -14.02
N GLY A 82 3.24 -18.90 -13.80
CA GLY A 82 3.99 -18.26 -14.89
C GLY A 82 3.26 -17.13 -15.61
N SER A 83 1.97 -16.89 -15.31
CA SER A 83 1.26 -15.71 -15.81
C SER A 83 1.82 -14.42 -15.20
N THR A 84 1.53 -13.30 -15.86
CA THR A 84 1.82 -11.97 -15.31
C THR A 84 0.54 -11.35 -14.78
N ILE A 85 0.58 -10.99 -13.50
CA ILE A 85 -0.47 -10.25 -12.81
C ILE A 85 -0.10 -8.77 -12.77
N THR A 86 -1.11 -7.89 -12.71
CA THR A 86 -0.89 -6.46 -12.46
C THR A 86 -1.44 -6.09 -11.10
N VAL A 87 -0.56 -5.64 -10.21
CA VAL A 87 -0.92 -5.05 -8.92
C VAL A 87 -1.16 -3.56 -9.13
N GLU A 88 -2.25 -3.01 -8.61
CA GLU A 88 -2.62 -1.61 -8.79
C GLU A 88 -3.00 -0.96 -7.45
N TRP A 89 -2.18 -0.01 -7.02
CA TRP A 89 -2.37 0.79 -5.80
C TRP A 89 -3.01 2.14 -6.10
N HIS A 90 -3.78 2.64 -5.13
CA HIS A 90 -4.40 3.97 -5.17
C HIS A 90 -4.37 4.61 -3.78
N HIS A 91 -4.65 5.91 -3.71
CA HIS A 91 -4.67 6.66 -2.46
C HIS A 91 -6.10 6.83 -1.94
N ASP A 92 -7.03 7.30 -2.78
CA ASP A 92 -8.38 7.73 -2.37
C ASP A 92 -9.54 7.13 -3.18
N ASN A 93 -9.45 7.08 -4.52
CA ASN A 93 -10.63 6.91 -5.38
C ASN A 93 -10.48 5.93 -6.54
N ASP A 94 -9.45 5.08 -6.52
CA ASP A 94 -9.23 4.00 -7.51
C ASP A 94 -9.08 4.50 -8.96
N SER A 95 -8.83 5.79 -9.17
CA SER A 95 -8.69 6.41 -10.50
C SER A 95 -7.23 6.39 -10.94
N PRO A 96 -6.90 6.10 -12.20
CA PRO A 96 -5.54 6.29 -12.71
C PRO A 96 -5.02 7.74 -12.63
N SER A 97 -5.93 8.71 -12.44
CA SER A 97 -5.59 10.12 -12.19
C SER A 97 -5.46 10.45 -10.70
N ASP A 98 -5.67 9.46 -9.83
CA ASP A 98 -5.35 9.54 -8.41
C ASP A 98 -3.84 9.73 -8.24
N ASP A 99 -3.43 10.23 -7.10
CA ASP A 99 -2.02 10.53 -6.84
C ASP A 99 -1.21 9.34 -6.34
N ILE A 100 -1.90 8.20 -6.15
CA ILE A 100 -1.38 6.85 -5.87
C ILE A 100 -0.77 6.71 -4.46
N ILE A 101 0.25 7.50 -4.19
CA ILE A 101 1.01 7.61 -2.93
C ILE A 101 1.88 8.85 -3.05
N ASP A 102 2.07 9.69 -2.02
CA ASP A 102 2.89 10.91 -2.14
C ASP A 102 4.34 10.64 -2.58
N GLY A 103 4.92 11.56 -3.35
CA GLY A 103 6.30 11.42 -3.85
C GLY A 103 7.38 11.43 -2.77
N SER A 104 7.07 11.88 -1.56
CA SER A 104 7.98 11.77 -0.41
C SER A 104 8.15 10.34 0.08
N HIS A 105 7.20 9.43 -0.18
CA HIS A 105 7.16 8.08 0.37
C HIS A 105 8.09 7.09 -0.34
N LEU A 106 9.27 7.56 -0.77
CA LEU A 106 10.24 6.76 -1.50
C LEU A 106 10.55 5.44 -0.78
N GLY A 107 10.62 4.37 -1.56
CA GLY A 107 10.91 3.04 -1.05
C GLY A 107 10.59 1.91 -2.01
N PRO A 108 10.86 0.66 -1.60
CA PRO A 108 10.67 -0.52 -2.43
C PRO A 108 9.21 -0.95 -2.53
N CYS A 109 8.90 -1.71 -3.60
CA CYS A 109 7.71 -2.55 -3.69
C CYS A 109 8.11 -4.02 -3.65
N LEU A 110 7.37 -4.84 -2.91
CA LEU A 110 7.62 -6.25 -2.72
C LEU A 110 6.34 -7.05 -2.90
N VAL A 111 6.47 -8.26 -3.45
CA VAL A 111 5.36 -9.21 -3.53
C VAL A 111 5.80 -10.58 -3.03
N TYR A 112 4.96 -11.18 -2.21
CA TYR A 112 5.16 -12.46 -1.56
C TYR A 112 3.97 -13.38 -1.81
N MET A 113 4.20 -14.67 -1.66
CA MET A 113 3.15 -15.68 -1.64
C MET A 113 3.30 -16.60 -0.43
N ALA A 114 2.19 -17.18 0.01
CA ALA A 114 2.13 -18.22 1.05
C ALA A 114 0.91 -19.14 0.79
N PRO A 115 0.94 -20.43 1.18
CA PRO A 115 -0.24 -21.29 1.08
C PRO A 115 -1.43 -20.69 1.83
N LEU A 116 -2.62 -20.69 1.23
CA LEU A 116 -3.80 -20.05 1.81
C LEU A 116 -4.17 -20.68 3.17
N GLU A 117 -3.99 -21.99 3.35
CA GLU A 117 -4.32 -22.67 4.61
C GLU A 117 -3.49 -22.17 5.82
N SER A 118 -2.33 -21.57 5.58
CA SER A 118 -1.51 -20.98 6.65
C SER A 118 -2.12 -19.71 7.24
N ASN A 119 -3.04 -19.07 6.51
CA ASN A 119 -3.50 -17.71 6.77
C ASN A 119 -2.35 -16.71 7.01
N GLY A 120 -1.18 -16.94 6.40
CA GLY A 120 0.01 -16.10 6.55
C GLY A 120 0.74 -16.24 7.89
N SER A 121 0.41 -17.27 8.68
CA SER A 121 1.01 -17.53 9.99
C SER A 121 2.21 -18.47 9.91
N GLY A 122 3.26 -18.15 10.66
CA GLY A 122 4.52 -18.91 10.70
C GLY A 122 5.46 -18.58 9.53
N ASP A 123 6.47 -19.43 9.34
CA ASP A 123 7.51 -19.26 8.32
C ASP A 123 7.04 -19.77 6.95
N VAL A 124 6.03 -19.10 6.39
CA VAL A 124 5.29 -19.57 5.20
C VAL A 124 5.46 -18.69 3.97
N TRP A 125 5.98 -17.49 4.14
CA TRP A 125 6.09 -16.49 3.09
C TRP A 125 7.36 -16.69 2.26
N PHE A 126 7.21 -16.72 0.95
CA PHE A 126 8.32 -16.63 0.00
C PHE A 126 8.13 -15.42 -0.92
N LYS A 127 9.22 -14.74 -1.22
CA LYS A 127 9.22 -13.55 -2.08
C LYS A 127 9.21 -13.97 -3.54
N ILE A 128 8.37 -13.30 -4.35
CA ILE A 128 8.31 -13.50 -5.81
C ILE A 128 8.75 -12.27 -6.59
N PHE A 129 8.76 -11.10 -5.96
CA PHE A 129 9.13 -9.83 -6.60
C PHE A 129 9.77 -8.85 -5.62
N GLU A 130 10.73 -8.07 -6.12
CA GLU A 130 11.30 -6.91 -5.44
C GLU A 130 11.75 -5.87 -6.48
N ASP A 131 11.34 -4.63 -6.26
CA ASP A 131 11.91 -3.46 -6.95
C ASP A 131 12.30 -2.42 -5.89
N GLY A 132 13.60 -2.17 -5.80
CA GLY A 132 14.21 -1.27 -4.81
C GLY A 132 14.62 0.07 -5.42
N TYR A 133 15.80 0.55 -5.03
CA TYR A 133 16.41 1.73 -5.64
C TYR A 133 17.21 1.35 -6.88
N ASP A 134 16.89 1.95 -8.03
CA ASP A 134 17.68 1.84 -9.25
C ASP A 134 18.63 3.02 -9.35
N ALA A 135 19.92 2.75 -9.16
CA ALA A 135 20.97 3.78 -9.22
C ALA A 135 21.22 4.32 -10.65
N SER A 136 20.78 3.61 -11.69
CA SER A 136 20.98 4.03 -13.08
C SER A 136 19.98 5.11 -13.51
N SER A 137 18.73 4.99 -13.05
CA SER A 137 17.68 5.97 -13.27
C SER A 137 17.55 6.98 -12.11
N GLY A 138 18.08 6.64 -10.94
CA GLY A 138 17.96 7.45 -9.72
C GLY A 138 16.57 7.38 -9.09
N THR A 139 15.82 6.29 -9.32
CA THR A 139 14.41 6.17 -8.93
C THR A 139 14.15 4.97 -8.02
N TRP A 140 13.21 5.10 -7.11
CA TRP A 140 12.63 3.99 -6.34
C TRP A 140 11.44 3.35 -7.06
N CYS A 141 10.97 2.20 -6.59
CA CYS A 141 9.72 1.63 -7.08
C CYS A 141 8.54 2.61 -6.94
N VAL A 142 8.47 3.36 -5.84
CA VAL A 142 7.43 4.38 -5.61
C VAL A 142 7.38 5.43 -6.73
N ASP A 143 8.53 5.85 -7.27
CA ASP A 143 8.56 6.77 -8.42
C ASP A 143 7.94 6.11 -9.68
N LYS A 144 8.27 4.83 -9.91
CA LYS A 144 7.79 4.06 -11.06
C LYS A 144 6.28 3.85 -11.01
N ILE A 145 5.73 3.42 -9.87
CA ILE A 145 4.28 3.20 -9.72
C ILE A 145 3.49 4.51 -9.81
N ARG A 146 4.02 5.63 -9.29
CA ARG A 146 3.41 6.95 -9.48
C ARG A 146 3.35 7.32 -10.97
N SER A 147 4.38 6.97 -11.75
CA SER A 147 4.41 7.22 -13.19
C SER A 147 3.53 6.28 -14.03
N SER A 148 3.20 5.10 -13.51
CA SER A 148 2.40 4.07 -14.19
C SER A 148 0.92 4.06 -13.77
N GLY A 149 0.47 5.06 -13.01
CA GLY A 149 -0.91 5.13 -12.50
C GLY A 149 -1.21 4.03 -11.47
N GLY A 150 -0.24 3.73 -10.62
CA GLY A 150 -0.34 2.75 -9.54
C GLY A 150 0.01 1.33 -9.93
N LYS A 151 0.39 1.07 -11.19
CA LYS A 151 0.50 -0.30 -11.73
C LYS A 151 1.91 -0.88 -11.62
N LEU A 152 1.97 -2.15 -11.26
CA LEU A 152 3.18 -2.96 -11.24
C LEU A 152 2.87 -4.36 -11.77
N ASP A 153 3.59 -4.77 -12.81
CA ASP A 153 3.47 -6.12 -13.35
C ASP A 153 4.41 -7.09 -12.61
N VAL A 154 3.89 -8.24 -12.24
CA VAL A 154 4.62 -9.29 -11.51
C VAL A 154 4.35 -10.64 -12.16
N THR A 155 5.40 -11.38 -12.48
CA THR A 155 5.27 -12.74 -13.01
C THR A 155 5.24 -13.75 -11.86
N LEU A 156 4.21 -14.60 -11.83
CA LEU A 156 4.12 -15.68 -10.85
C LEU A 156 5.18 -16.76 -11.13
N PRO A 157 5.73 -17.44 -10.11
CA PRO A 157 6.70 -18.51 -10.35
C PRO A 157 6.05 -19.63 -11.18
N SER A 158 6.69 -20.01 -12.28
CA SER A 158 6.16 -21.01 -13.21
C SER A 158 6.22 -22.44 -12.66
N ASP A 159 7.04 -22.68 -11.65
CA ASP A 159 7.26 -23.96 -10.99
C ASP A 159 6.56 -24.07 -9.63
N ILE A 160 5.73 -23.08 -9.27
CA ILE A 160 4.90 -23.13 -8.07
C ILE A 160 3.95 -24.32 -8.15
N LYS A 161 3.79 -25.01 -7.03
CA LYS A 161 2.81 -26.10 -6.92
C LYS A 161 1.40 -25.52 -7.09
N ALA A 162 0.54 -26.16 -7.87
CA ALA A 162 -0.86 -25.78 -7.95
C ALA A 162 -1.56 -25.89 -6.58
N GLY A 163 -2.42 -24.92 -6.25
CA GLY A 163 -3.15 -24.84 -4.99
C GLY A 163 -3.58 -23.41 -4.68
N ASP A 164 -4.24 -23.22 -3.54
CA ASP A 164 -4.69 -21.90 -3.10
C ASP A 164 -3.55 -21.14 -2.40
N TYR A 165 -3.38 -19.87 -2.74
CA TYR A 165 -2.33 -19.00 -2.20
C TYR A 165 -2.87 -17.67 -1.69
N LEU A 166 -2.22 -17.15 -0.66
CA LEU A 166 -2.19 -15.72 -0.40
C LEU A 166 -1.14 -15.06 -1.28
N LEU A 167 -1.50 -13.95 -1.89
CA LEU A 167 -0.59 -12.99 -2.50
C LEU A 167 -0.52 -11.76 -1.60
N ARG A 168 0.65 -11.46 -1.03
CA ARG A 168 0.87 -10.26 -0.22
C ARG A 168 1.66 -9.24 -1.00
N THR A 169 1.10 -8.05 -1.17
CA THR A 169 1.73 -6.92 -1.83
C THR A 169 2.12 -5.89 -0.77
N GLU A 170 3.30 -5.30 -0.89
CA GLU A 170 3.81 -4.36 0.11
C GLU A 170 4.59 -3.22 -0.53
N ILE A 171 4.29 -2.00 -0.09
CA ILE A 171 5.18 -0.84 -0.26
C ILE A 171 5.76 -0.52 1.12
N ILE A 172 7.06 -0.19 1.17
CA ILE A 172 7.72 0.27 2.40
C ILE A 172 8.18 1.71 2.18
N ALA A 173 7.49 2.69 2.73
CA ALA A 173 7.89 4.09 2.64
C ALA A 173 8.95 4.44 3.70
N LEU A 174 10.04 5.08 3.25
CA LEU A 174 11.26 5.27 4.05
C LEU A 174 11.46 6.72 4.56
N HIS A 175 10.51 7.62 4.33
CA HIS A 175 10.65 9.05 4.64
C HIS A 175 10.83 9.36 6.15
N GLU A 176 10.44 8.45 7.04
CA GLU A 176 10.66 8.54 8.49
C GLU A 176 11.42 7.34 9.07
N SER A 177 12.10 6.56 8.22
CA SER A 177 12.83 5.37 8.64
C SER A 177 14.23 5.66 9.19
N ASP A 178 14.55 6.91 9.51
CA ASP A 178 15.79 7.32 10.16
C ASP A 178 15.83 6.91 11.64
N THR A 179 14.68 6.54 12.20
CA THR A 179 14.54 5.94 13.53
C THR A 179 13.58 4.76 13.46
N ASP A 180 13.77 3.78 14.34
CA ASP A 180 12.84 2.67 14.49
C ASP A 180 11.55 3.10 15.22
N TYR A 181 10.42 2.48 14.85
CA TYR A 181 9.11 2.72 15.49
C TYR A 181 9.14 2.41 16.99
N SER A 182 9.88 1.37 17.43
CA SER A 182 10.03 1.01 18.84
C SER A 182 10.78 2.07 19.66
N VAL A 183 11.58 2.92 19.00
CA VAL A 183 12.29 4.04 19.63
C VAL A 183 11.41 5.29 19.62
N ASN A 184 10.76 5.59 18.49
CA ASN A 184 9.84 6.71 18.37
C ASN A 184 8.58 6.29 17.60
N PRO A 185 7.43 6.07 18.29
CA PRO A 185 6.21 5.61 17.64
C PRO A 185 5.57 6.65 16.74
N ALA A 186 6.02 7.90 16.76
CA ALA A 186 5.60 8.92 15.80
C ALA A 186 6.31 8.78 14.44
N ARG A 187 7.42 8.02 14.36
CA ARG A 187 8.24 7.82 13.16
C ARG A 187 8.33 6.32 12.83
N GLY A 188 9.34 5.91 12.05
CA GLY A 188 9.53 4.53 11.60
C GLY A 188 9.32 4.37 10.11
N ALA A 189 9.80 3.25 9.57
CA ALA A 189 9.35 2.79 8.26
C ALA A 189 7.82 2.58 8.28
N GLN A 190 7.18 2.92 7.17
CA GLN A 190 5.74 2.80 7.00
C GLN A 190 5.45 1.70 5.98
N TYR A 191 4.77 0.64 6.42
CA TYR A 191 4.43 -0.53 5.62
C TYR A 191 2.99 -0.43 5.14
N TYR A 192 2.75 -0.70 3.86
CA TYR A 192 1.42 -0.79 3.25
C TYR A 192 1.14 -2.23 2.76
N PRO A 193 0.92 -3.20 3.67
CA PRO A 193 0.63 -4.57 3.29
C PRO A 193 -0.86 -4.76 2.99
N ASN A 194 -1.15 -5.49 1.91
CA ASN A 194 -2.48 -6.02 1.62
C ASN A 194 -2.35 -7.43 1.06
N CYS A 195 -3.41 -8.24 1.22
CA CYS A 195 -3.44 -9.60 0.71
C CYS A 195 -4.59 -9.84 -0.28
N ALA A 196 -4.33 -10.69 -1.26
CA ALA A 196 -5.34 -11.30 -2.12
C ALA A 196 -5.29 -12.84 -2.03
N GLN A 197 -6.37 -13.49 -2.46
CA GLN A 197 -6.54 -14.95 -2.44
C GLN A 197 -6.61 -15.46 -3.89
N LEU A 198 -5.67 -16.33 -4.25
CA LEU A 198 -5.49 -16.87 -5.60
C LEU A 198 -5.70 -18.39 -5.59
N SER A 199 -6.11 -18.96 -6.73
CA SER A 199 -6.25 -20.40 -6.98
C SER A 199 -5.64 -20.85 -8.29
#